data_AF-A0A7V0YUY6-F1
#
_entry.id   AF-A0A7V0YUY6-F1
#
_cell.length_a   1.000
_cell.length_b   1.000
_cell.length_c   1.000
_cell.angle_alpha   90.00
_cell.angle_beta   90.00
_cell.angle_gamma   90.00
#
_symmetry.space_group_name_H-M   'P 1'
#
loop_
_entity.id
_entity.type
_entity.pdbx_description
1 polymer ?
#
loop_
_entity_poly.entity_id
_entity_poly.type
_entity_poly.pdbx_seq_one_letter_code
_entity_poly.pdbx_strand_id
1 'polypeptide(L)'
;RKWFEDRLSGFYQKYGGEIVIVTLKSTKPIKPSEYVFWLFNRWDIGGEKNAGIMILLALSERRIESEVGYSYEHIISDVESGQVLDDYVVPLLKEGKIYDALKNGVEKILGILGGYFVNNSKDKSEKGDDE
;
A
#
# COMPACT_ATOMS: atom_id res chain seq x y z
N ARG A 1 -2.44 5.28 -15.59
CA ARG A 1 -3.62 5.12 -14.72
C ARG A 1 -4.22 3.71 -14.83
N LYS A 2 -4.69 3.27 -16.00
CA LYS A 2 -5.30 1.94 -16.22
C LYS A 2 -4.57 0.75 -15.56
N TRP A 3 -3.25 0.69 -15.68
CA TRP A 3 -2.46 -0.36 -15.04
C TRP A 3 -2.71 -0.47 -13.52
N PHE A 4 -2.78 0.66 -12.81
CA PHE A 4 -3.05 0.67 -11.37
C PHE A 4 -4.48 0.19 -11.08
N GLU A 5 -5.46 0.68 -11.84
CA GLU A 5 -6.86 0.27 -11.66
C GLU A 5 -7.02 -1.24 -11.85
N ASP A 6 -6.48 -1.79 -12.94
CA ASP A 6 -6.55 -3.22 -13.24
C ASP A 6 -5.79 -4.04 -12.17
N ARG A 7 -4.60 -3.59 -11.76
CA ARG A 7 -3.75 -4.32 -10.81
C ARG A 7 -4.32 -4.33 -9.38
N LEU A 8 -4.79 -3.17 -8.91
CA LEU A 8 -5.30 -3.00 -7.54
C LEU A 8 -6.70 -3.61 -7.39
N SER A 9 -7.56 -3.49 -8.41
CA SER A 9 -8.87 -4.17 -8.39
C SER A 9 -8.72 -5.69 -8.42
N GLY A 10 -7.77 -6.23 -9.19
CA GLY A 10 -7.46 -7.66 -9.19
C GLY A 10 -6.97 -8.17 -7.84
N PHE A 11 -6.17 -7.36 -7.12
CA PHE A 11 -5.72 -7.71 -5.76
C PHE A 11 -6.89 -7.69 -4.77
N TYR A 12 -7.72 -6.65 -4.81
CA TYR A 12 -8.92 -6.54 -3.99
C TYR A 12 -9.87 -7.73 -4.21
N GLN A 13 -10.16 -8.08 -5.46
CA GLN A 13 -11.03 -9.22 -5.77
C GLN A 13 -10.47 -10.55 -5.25
N LYS A 14 -9.15 -10.71 -5.26
CA LYS A 14 -8.49 -11.96 -4.87
C LYS A 14 -8.34 -12.12 -3.35
N TYR A 15 -8.02 -11.04 -2.64
CA TYR A 15 -7.63 -11.11 -1.22
C TYR A 15 -8.45 -10.20 -0.31
N GLY A 16 -9.36 -9.38 -0.84
CA GLY A 16 -10.17 -8.42 -0.09
C GLY A 16 -9.39 -7.21 0.44
N GLY A 17 -8.14 -7.05 0.00
CA GLY A 17 -7.25 -5.97 0.43
C GLY A 17 -7.34 -4.72 -0.41
N GLU A 18 -7.41 -3.55 0.24
CA GLU A 18 -7.49 -2.26 -0.43
C GLU A 18 -6.12 -1.58 -0.49
N ILE A 19 -5.73 -1.14 -1.67
CA ILE A 19 -4.55 -0.28 -1.82
C ILE A 19 -4.98 0.96 -2.59
N VAL A 20 -4.65 2.13 -2.05
CA VAL A 20 -5.03 3.42 -2.62
C VAL A 20 -3.80 4.26 -2.85
N ILE A 21 -3.72 4.87 -4.03
CA ILE A 21 -2.63 5.78 -4.39
C ILE A 21 -3.20 7.18 -4.56
N VAL A 22 -2.68 8.13 -3.81
CA VAL A 22 -3.05 9.53 -3.88
C VAL A 22 -1.84 10.34 -4.35
N THR A 23 -2.01 11.11 -5.42
CA THR A 23 -1.01 12.09 -5.85
C THR A 23 -1.65 13.46 -5.85
N LEU A 24 -1.05 14.40 -5.15
CA LEU A 24 -1.57 15.75 -4.98
C LEU A 24 -0.46 16.79 -5.04
N LYS A 25 -0.84 18.05 -5.29
CA LYS A 25 0.14 19.13 -5.42
C LYS A 25 0.84 19.43 -4.10
N SER A 26 0.10 19.57 -3.00
CA SER A 26 0.65 19.89 -1.67
C SER A 26 -0.33 19.52 -0.55
N THR A 27 0.19 19.10 0.60
CA THR A 27 -0.61 18.83 1.82
C THR A 27 -0.71 20.04 2.74
N LYS A 28 -0.09 21.17 2.39
CA LYS A 28 -0.03 22.34 3.27
C LYS A 28 -1.43 22.86 3.64
N PRO A 29 -1.61 23.31 4.90
CA PRO A 29 -0.58 23.50 5.93
C PRO A 29 -0.19 22.23 6.72
N ILE A 30 -0.78 21.07 6.42
CA ILE A 30 -0.58 19.82 7.16
C ILE A 30 0.67 19.09 6.65
N LYS A 31 1.41 18.44 7.55
CA LYS A 31 2.55 17.59 7.15
C LYS A 31 2.08 16.38 6.34
N PRO A 32 2.81 15.91 5.32
CA PRO A 32 2.42 14.75 4.53
C PRO A 32 2.08 13.50 5.37
N SER A 33 2.89 13.20 6.39
CA SER A 33 2.67 12.06 7.30
C SER A 33 1.36 12.17 8.09
N GLU A 34 1.01 13.36 8.57
CA GLU A 34 -0.27 13.59 9.25
C GLU A 34 -1.43 13.54 8.25
N TYR A 35 -1.23 14.07 7.05
CA TYR A 35 -2.26 14.09 6.02
C TYR A 35 -2.62 12.70 5.52
N VAL A 36 -1.64 11.81 5.30
CA VAL A 36 -1.90 10.43 4.87
C VAL A 36 -2.70 9.66 5.93
N PHE A 37 -2.33 9.81 7.21
CA PHE A 37 -3.06 9.22 8.34
C PHE A 37 -4.52 9.68 8.36
N TRP A 38 -4.77 10.99 8.31
CA TRP A 38 -6.13 11.52 8.34
C TRP A 38 -6.94 11.12 7.11
N LEU A 39 -6.30 11.11 5.93
CA LEU A 39 -6.98 10.75 4.69
C LEU A 39 -7.35 9.26 4.67
N PHE A 40 -6.45 8.38 5.13
CA PHE A 40 -6.70 6.95 5.28
C PHE A 40 -7.95 6.70 6.12
N ASN A 41 -8.00 7.27 7.32
CA ASN A 41 -9.13 7.12 8.23
C ASN A 41 -10.40 7.77 7.68
N ARG A 42 -10.29 8.93 7.03
CA ARG A 42 -11.44 9.65 6.48
C ARG A 42 -12.08 8.92 5.30
N TRP A 43 -11.29 8.23 4.50
CA TRP A 43 -11.78 7.44 3.36
C TRP A 43 -12.17 6.01 3.74
N ASP A 44 -12.01 5.63 5.01
CA ASP A 44 -12.36 4.30 5.53
C ASP A 44 -11.66 3.18 4.74
N ILE A 45 -10.37 3.37 4.45
CA ILE A 45 -9.59 2.43 3.64
C ILE A 45 -9.49 1.08 4.37
N GLY A 46 -9.90 0.01 3.71
CA GLY A 46 -9.96 -1.33 4.25
C GLY A 46 -11.20 -1.61 5.13
N GLY A 47 -12.12 -0.64 5.25
CA GLY A 47 -13.39 -0.74 5.96
C GLY A 47 -13.27 -1.24 7.40
N GLU A 48 -14.29 -1.98 7.86
CA GLU A 48 -14.33 -2.54 9.22
C GLU A 48 -13.09 -3.36 9.60
N LYS A 49 -12.49 -4.05 8.62
CA LYS A 49 -11.31 -4.88 8.83
C LYS A 49 -10.02 -4.07 8.90
N ASN A 50 -10.01 -2.81 8.48
CA ASN A 50 -8.78 -2.01 8.30
C ASN A 50 -7.75 -2.79 7.47
N ALA A 51 -8.21 -3.45 6.41
CA ALA A 51 -7.40 -4.26 5.50
C ALA A 51 -6.97 -3.43 4.28
N GLY A 52 -6.13 -2.42 4.51
CA GLY A 52 -5.64 -1.63 3.39
C GLY A 52 -4.38 -0.81 3.65
N ILE A 53 -3.85 -0.23 2.57
CA ILE A 53 -2.66 0.62 2.54
C ILE A 53 -2.95 1.85 1.69
N MET A 54 -2.60 3.03 2.18
CA MET A 54 -2.56 4.25 1.38
C MET A 54 -1.12 4.62 1.06
N ILE A 55 -0.85 5.02 -0.18
CA ILE A 55 0.40 5.64 -0.61
C ILE A 55 0.08 7.06 -1.06
N LEU A 56 0.71 8.05 -0.45
CA LEU A 56 0.50 9.46 -0.75
C LEU A 56 1.78 10.12 -1.28
N LEU A 57 1.70 10.70 -2.48
CA LEU A 57 2.75 11.50 -3.09
C LEU A 57 2.37 12.98 -3.08
N ALA A 58 3.08 13.77 -2.28
CA ALA A 58 2.96 15.23 -2.20
C ALA A 58 4.05 15.89 -3.05
N LEU A 59 3.66 16.41 -4.23
CA LEU A 59 4.60 16.85 -5.26
C LEU A 59 5.45 18.06 -4.83
N SER A 60 4.85 19.06 -4.17
CA SER A 60 5.55 20.29 -3.77
C SER A 60 6.54 20.04 -2.63
N GLU A 61 6.18 19.16 -1.70
CA GLU A 61 7.01 18.73 -0.57
C GLU A 61 8.08 17.71 -1.00
N ARG A 62 7.96 17.16 -2.22
CA ARG A 62 8.80 16.06 -2.73
C ARG A 62 8.84 14.90 -1.73
N ARG A 63 7.69 14.60 -1.15
CA ARG A 63 7.53 13.65 -0.06
C ARG A 63 6.55 12.56 -0.48
N ILE A 64 6.91 11.32 -0.20
CA ILE A 64 6.02 10.17 -0.29
C ILE A 64 5.85 9.61 1.12
N GLU A 65 4.63 9.19 1.45
CA GLU A 65 4.29 8.55 2.72
C GLU A 65 3.39 7.34 2.44
N SER A 66 3.35 6.42 3.38
CA SER A 66 2.35 5.35 3.44
C SER A 66 1.61 5.40 4.76
N GLU A 67 0.42 4.80 4.78
CA GLU A 67 -0.32 4.47 5.99
C GLU A 67 -0.82 3.04 5.85
N VAL A 68 -0.60 2.21 6.86
CA VAL A 68 -0.97 0.80 6.88
C VAL A 68 -2.11 0.58 7.87
N GLY A 69 -3.19 -0.05 7.39
CA GLY A 69 -4.31 -0.41 8.25
C GLY A 69 -3.93 -1.51 9.24
N TYR A 70 -4.53 -1.44 10.44
CA TYR A 70 -4.20 -2.31 11.57
C TYR A 70 -4.16 -3.81 11.25
N SER A 71 -5.06 -4.30 10.38
CA SER A 71 -5.05 -5.74 10.05
C SER A 71 -3.85 -6.17 9.21
N TYR A 72 -3.10 -5.25 8.61
CA TYR A 72 -1.92 -5.56 7.81
C TYR A 72 -0.60 -5.41 8.56
N GLU A 73 -0.60 -4.81 9.75
CA GLU A 73 0.62 -4.59 10.56
C GLU A 73 1.38 -5.89 10.90
N HIS A 74 0.69 -7.04 10.94
CA HIS A 74 1.33 -8.34 11.16
C HIS A 74 1.94 -8.96 9.89
N ILE A 75 1.70 -8.35 8.72
CA ILE A 75 2.17 -8.79 7.40
C ILE A 75 3.24 -7.83 6.87
N ILE A 76 2.97 -6.53 6.97
CA ILE A 76 3.84 -5.43 6.60
C ILE A 76 3.55 -4.29 7.58
N SER A 77 4.52 -3.95 8.40
CA SER A 77 4.42 -2.81 9.32
C SER A 77 4.55 -1.48 8.60
N ASP A 78 4.12 -0.39 9.24
CA ASP A 78 4.36 0.97 8.74
C ASP A 78 5.84 1.20 8.39
N VAL A 79 6.76 0.76 9.26
CA VAL A 79 8.22 0.89 9.05
C VAL A 79 8.68 0.14 7.80
N GLU A 80 8.24 -1.10 7.61
CA GLU A 80 8.59 -1.89 6.42
C GLU A 80 8.00 -1.29 5.15
N SER A 81 6.77 -0.75 5.22
CA SER A 81 6.15 -0.05 4.10
C SER A 81 6.95 1.19 3.71
N GLY A 82 7.42 1.97 4.69
CA GLY A 82 8.29 3.13 4.48
C GLY A 82 9.62 2.74 3.84
N GLN A 83 10.25 1.65 4.31
CA GLN A 83 11.48 1.11 3.70
C GLN A 83 11.28 0.72 2.24
N VAL A 84 10.14 0.11 1.89
CA VAL A 84 9.82 -0.18 0.47
C VAL A 84 9.75 1.10 -0.36
N LEU A 85 9.18 2.19 0.18
CA LEU A 85 9.16 3.46 -0.52
C LEU A 85 10.57 4.04 -0.69
N ASP A 86 11.38 4.01 0.36
CA ASP A 86 12.75 4.52 0.33
C ASP A 86 13.65 3.77 -0.67
N ASP A 87 13.53 2.44 -0.73
CA ASP A 87 14.39 1.60 -1.56
C ASP A 87 13.94 1.54 -3.02
N TYR A 88 12.63 1.50 -3.28
CA TYR A 88 12.09 1.19 -4.61
C TYR A 88 11.37 2.35 -5.29
N VAL A 89 10.96 3.38 -4.54
CA VAL A 89 10.16 4.48 -5.06
C VAL A 89 10.98 5.77 -5.11
N VAL A 90 11.62 6.15 -4.01
CA VAL A 90 12.39 7.40 -3.89
C VAL A 90 13.49 7.55 -4.95
N PRO A 91 14.28 6.52 -5.34
CA PRO A 91 15.29 6.66 -6.38
C PRO A 91 14.69 7.07 -7.73
N LEU A 92 13.57 6.45 -8.12
CA LEU A 92 12.86 6.75 -9.37
C LEU A 92 12.19 8.13 -9.33
N LEU A 93 11.67 8.55 -8.16
CA LEU A 93 11.15 9.91 -7.98
C LEU A 93 12.26 10.96 -8.14
N LYS A 94 13.48 10.70 -7.68
CA LYS A 94 14.64 11.59 -7.88
C LYS A 94 15.00 11.76 -9.35
N GLU A 95 14.74 10.75 -10.18
CA GLU A 95 14.90 10.79 -11.65
C GLU A 95 13.69 11.42 -12.38
N GLY A 96 12.64 11.83 -11.66
CA GLY A 96 11.42 12.36 -12.26
C GLY A 96 10.50 11.29 -12.87
N LYS A 97 10.78 10.00 -12.65
CA LYS A 97 10.03 8.85 -13.19
C LYS A 97 8.85 8.49 -12.28
N ILE A 98 7.90 9.41 -12.11
CA ILE A 98 6.78 9.26 -11.15
C ILE A 98 5.95 7.99 -11.39
N TYR A 99 5.60 7.70 -12.64
CA TYR A 99 4.80 6.52 -12.97
C TYR A 99 5.52 5.22 -12.59
N ASP A 100 6.79 5.08 -12.99
CA ASP A 100 7.58 3.89 -12.70
C ASP A 100 7.86 3.75 -11.21
N ALA A 101 8.07 4.87 -10.52
CA ALA A 101 8.26 4.91 -9.07
C ALA A 101 7.05 4.31 -8.34
N LEU A 102 5.85 4.84 -8.59
CA LEU A 102 4.63 4.35 -7.95
C LEU A 102 4.32 2.90 -8.36
N LYS A 103 4.55 2.54 -9.63
CA LYS A 103 4.38 1.17 -10.13
C LYS A 103 5.27 0.19 -9.38
N ASN A 104 6.55 0.53 -9.19
CA ASN A 104 7.52 -0.31 -8.50
C ASN A 104 7.15 -0.51 -7.02
N GLY A 105 6.80 0.57 -6.31
CA GLY A 105 6.34 0.50 -4.92
C GLY A 105 5.11 -0.39 -4.76
N VAL A 106 4.11 -0.22 -5.65
CA VAL A 106 2.90 -1.06 -5.64
C VAL A 106 3.20 -2.53 -5.88
N GLU A 107 4.04 -2.87 -6.87
CA GLU A 107 4.40 -4.29 -7.09
C GLU A 107 5.11 -4.91 -5.88
N LYS A 108 5.97 -4.15 -5.19
CA LYS A 108 6.66 -4.65 -3.99
C LYS A 108 5.69 -4.91 -2.83
N ILE A 109 4.79 -3.96 -2.55
CA ILE A 109 3.77 -4.11 -1.51
C ILE A 109 2.83 -5.29 -1.84
N LEU A 110 2.35 -5.37 -3.08
CA LEU A 110 1.50 -6.47 -3.54
C LEU A 110 2.20 -7.83 -3.46
N GLY A 111 3.51 -7.87 -3.72
CA GLY A 111 4.33 -9.07 -3.59
C GLY A 111 4.41 -9.57 -2.14
N ILE A 112 4.65 -8.67 -1.19
CA ILE A 112 4.71 -8.98 0.25
C ILE A 112 3.36 -9.52 0.73
N LEU A 113 2.28 -8.77 0.52
CA LEU A 113 0.94 -9.17 0.94
C LEU A 113 0.49 -10.47 0.23
N GLY A 114 0.71 -10.56 -1.08
CA GLY A 114 0.34 -11.72 -1.87
C GLY A 114 1.07 -13.00 -1.44
N GLY A 115 2.36 -12.90 -1.12
CA GLY A 115 3.14 -14.02 -0.58
C GLY A 115 2.57 -14.53 0.74
N TYR A 116 2.24 -13.62 1.66
CA TYR A 116 1.61 -13.96 2.93
C TYR A 116 0.26 -14.68 2.74
N PHE A 117 -0.64 -14.13 1.92
CA PHE A 117 -1.96 -14.74 1.70
C PHE A 117 -1.89 -16.10 1.02
N VAL A 118 -0.96 -16.30 0.08
CA VAL A 118 -0.76 -17.60 -0.57
C VAL A 118 -0.26 -18.64 0.44
N ASN A 119 0.73 -18.30 1.27
CA ASN A 119 1.27 -19.25 2.23
C ASN A 119 0.23 -19.63 3.30
N ASN A 120 -0.47 -18.64 3.86
CA ASN A 120 -1.49 -18.89 4.88
C ASN A 120 -2.73 -19.65 4.34
N SER A 121 -3.00 -19.57 3.03
CA SER A 121 -4.05 -20.39 2.40
C SER A 121 -3.67 -21.87 2.29
N LYS A 122 -2.37 -22.19 2.08
CA LYS A 122 -1.87 -23.57 2.03
C LYS A 122 -1.86 -24.23 3.41
N ASP A 123 -1.42 -23.49 4.42
CA ASP A 123 -1.41 -23.98 5.81
C ASP A 123 -2.81 -24.37 6.31
N LYS A 124 -3.86 -23.72 5.79
CA LYS A 124 -5.26 -24.06 6.11
C LYS A 124 -5.80 -25.26 5.34
N SER A 125 -5.35 -25.48 4.11
CA SER A 125 -5.72 -26.69 3.35
C SER A 125 -5.03 -27.94 3.88
N GLU A 126 -3.79 -27.84 4.35
CA GLU A 126 -3.02 -29.00 4.86
C GLU A 126 -3.47 -29.45 6.27
N LYS A 127 -4.13 -28.57 7.05
CA LYS A 127 -4.68 -28.92 8.38
C LYS A 127 -6.13 -29.43 8.36
N GLY A 128 -6.76 -29.51 7.18
CA GLY A 128 -8.17 -29.88 7.03
C GLY A 128 -8.45 -31.36 6.78
N ASP A 129 -7.41 -32.20 6.66
CA ASP A 129 -7.53 -33.61 6.26
C ASP A 129 -7.38 -34.61 7.43
N ASP A 130 -7.24 -34.12 8.67
CA ASP A 130 -7.00 -34.93 9.89
C ASP A 130 -8.18 -34.98 10.89
N GLU A 131 -9.42 -34.68 10.48
CA GLU A 131 -10.65 -34.87 11.31
C GLU A 131 -11.63 -35.92 10.73
#